data_AF-A0A3Q2XIL8-F1
#
_entry.id   AF-A0A3Q2XIL8-F1
#
_cell.length_a   1.000
_cell.length_b   1.000
_cell.length_c   1.000
_cell.angle_alpha   90.00
_cell.angle_beta   90.00
_cell.angle_gamma   90.00
#
_symmetry.space_group_name_H-M   'P 1'
#
loop_
_entity.id
_entity.type
_entity.pdbx_description
1 polymer ?
#
loop_
_entity_poly.entity_id
_entity_poly.type
_entity_poly.pdbx_seq_one_letter_code
_entity_poly.pdbx_strand_id
1 'polypeptide(L)'
;MTLRGEGSRGFYFNTVLSLARSLAAHRQAPLDKVQKLQCMCPVDVRGVFQLDERRRDGVLALGIFLVESNLQHKDAIVPYLLGLLRGLPRVQWIEESSERKGPGTLPIAENFSFCLVTLLSDVAQRDETLRGQILETIMEVMQVLQELCENPQSHDKGQLTWLSCTHTYF
;
A
#
# COMPACT_ATOMS: atom_id res chain seq x y z
N MET A 1 -15.61 11.35 -25.22
CA MET A 1 -14.97 12.46 -24.49
C MET A 1 -13.67 11.95 -23.92
N THR A 2 -12.54 12.38 -24.48
CA THR A 2 -11.20 11.90 -24.13
C THR A 2 -10.68 12.76 -22.98
N LEU A 3 -10.59 12.19 -21.78
CA LEU A 3 -10.07 12.89 -20.61
C LEU A 3 -8.55 13.04 -20.73
N ARG A 4 -8.14 14.20 -21.24
CA ARG A 4 -6.75 14.67 -21.25
C ARG A 4 -6.29 14.94 -19.81
N GLY A 5 -5.44 14.05 -19.28
CA GLY A 5 -4.73 14.23 -18.01
C GLY A 5 -3.67 13.17 -17.68
N GLU A 6 -3.33 12.26 -18.61
CA GLU A 6 -2.44 11.10 -18.38
C GLU A 6 -0.92 11.40 -18.52
N GLY A 7 -0.48 12.63 -18.27
CA GLY A 7 0.83 13.11 -18.74
C GLY A 7 2.11 12.52 -18.11
N SER A 8 2.03 11.78 -17.00
CA SER A 8 3.21 11.12 -16.39
C SER A 8 2.82 10.05 -15.36
N ARG A 9 1.79 10.32 -14.55
CA ARG A 9 1.26 9.41 -13.51
C ARG A 9 0.85 8.05 -14.05
N GLY A 10 -0.02 8.06 -15.07
CA GLY A 10 -0.45 6.83 -15.75
C GLY A 10 0.74 6.10 -16.39
N PHE A 11 1.71 6.82 -16.95
CA PHE A 11 2.86 6.21 -17.62
C PHE A 11 3.77 5.43 -16.66
N TYR A 12 4.14 6.02 -15.50
CA TYR A 12 4.98 5.32 -14.53
C TYR A 12 4.26 4.10 -13.95
N PHE A 13 3.04 4.27 -13.43
CA PHE A 13 2.27 3.17 -12.88
C PHE A 13 2.08 2.04 -13.91
N ASN A 14 1.68 2.37 -15.14
CA ASN A 14 1.51 1.37 -16.20
C ASN A 14 2.82 0.64 -16.52
N THR A 15 3.96 1.31 -16.43
CA THR A 15 5.28 0.68 -16.66
C THR A 15 5.62 -0.30 -15.54
N VAL A 16 5.49 0.12 -14.27
CA VAL A 16 5.77 -0.73 -13.11
C VAL A 16 4.80 -1.91 -13.05
N LEU A 17 3.52 -1.68 -13.34
CA LEU A 17 2.51 -2.72 -13.44
C LEU A 17 2.81 -3.71 -14.58
N SER A 18 3.22 -3.22 -15.76
CA SER A 18 3.59 -4.08 -16.88
C SER A 18 4.78 -4.98 -16.53
N LEU A 19 5.76 -4.44 -15.80
CA LEU A 19 6.88 -5.23 -15.27
C LEU A 19 6.38 -6.32 -14.32
N ALA A 20 5.53 -5.98 -13.35
CA ALA A 20 4.96 -6.93 -12.40
C ALA A 20 4.22 -8.09 -13.10
N ARG A 21 3.34 -7.76 -14.07
CA ARG A 21 2.60 -8.76 -14.85
C ARG A 21 3.50 -9.62 -15.72
N SER A 22 4.52 -9.02 -16.34
CA SER A 22 5.51 -9.77 -17.12
C SER A 22 6.28 -10.77 -16.26
N LEU A 23 6.67 -10.37 -15.04
CA LEU A 23 7.30 -11.28 -14.08
C LEU A 23 6.32 -12.36 -13.61
N ALA A 24 5.06 -12.02 -13.35
CA ALA A 24 4.04 -12.97 -12.91
C ALA A 24 3.72 -14.06 -13.95
N ALA A 25 3.83 -13.73 -15.24
CA ALA A 25 3.67 -14.70 -16.33
C ALA A 25 4.77 -15.76 -16.38
N HIS A 26 5.91 -15.57 -15.69
CA HIS A 26 6.94 -16.58 -15.58
C HIS A 26 6.53 -17.65 -14.57
N ARG A 27 6.62 -18.93 -14.94
CA ARG A 27 6.37 -20.07 -14.03
C ARG A 27 7.26 -20.03 -12.78
N GLN A 28 8.48 -19.53 -12.93
CA GLN A 28 9.43 -19.25 -11.85
C GLN A 28 10.11 -17.92 -12.15
N ALA A 29 9.62 -16.84 -11.56
CA ALA A 29 10.19 -15.51 -11.71
C ALA A 29 11.55 -15.44 -10.99
N PRO A 30 12.63 -14.98 -11.66
CA PRO A 30 13.92 -14.81 -11.01
C PRO A 30 13.84 -13.84 -9.82
N LEU A 31 14.35 -14.26 -8.66
CA LEU A 31 14.27 -13.48 -7.42
C LEU A 31 14.93 -12.10 -7.55
N ASP A 32 16.05 -12.02 -8.27
CA ASP A 32 16.77 -10.76 -8.52
C ASP A 32 15.92 -9.73 -9.27
N LYS A 33 15.04 -10.18 -10.17
CA LYS A 33 14.11 -9.31 -10.89
C LYS A 33 12.93 -8.88 -10.02
N VAL A 34 12.44 -9.78 -9.17
CA VAL A 34 11.39 -9.46 -8.19
C VAL A 34 11.90 -8.48 -7.14
N GLN A 35 13.16 -8.62 -6.71
CA GLN A 35 13.82 -7.67 -5.82
C GLN A 35 13.93 -6.28 -6.43
N LYS A 36 14.16 -6.14 -7.76
CA LYS A 36 14.13 -4.83 -8.43
C LYS A 36 12.75 -4.16 -8.31
N LEU A 37 11.67 -4.93 -8.41
CA LEU A 37 10.32 -4.42 -8.18
C LEU A 37 10.13 -4.00 -6.71
N GLN A 38 10.63 -4.81 -5.77
CA GLN A 38 10.60 -4.49 -4.34
C GLN A 38 11.43 -3.23 -4.00
N CYS A 39 12.55 -2.96 -4.69
CA CYS A 39 13.34 -1.74 -4.50
C CYS A 39 12.59 -0.45 -4.87
N MET A 40 11.47 -0.54 -5.60
CA MET A 40 10.60 0.60 -5.92
C MET A 40 9.61 0.90 -4.79
N CYS A 41 9.49 0.00 -3.80
CA CYS A 41 8.60 0.13 -2.66
C CYS A 41 9.25 0.99 -1.54
N PRO A 42 8.47 1.54 -0.59
CA PRO A 42 9.03 2.25 0.55
C PRO A 42 9.85 1.30 1.45
N VAL A 43 10.86 1.86 2.10
CA VAL A 43 11.63 1.14 3.12
C VAL A 43 11.25 1.66 4.49
N ASP A 44 11.26 0.77 5.48
CA ASP A 44 11.08 1.16 6.87
C ASP A 44 12.33 1.90 7.36
N VAL A 45 12.17 3.14 7.79
CA VAL A 45 13.22 3.92 8.45
C VAL A 45 12.81 4.16 9.90
N ARG A 46 13.29 3.28 10.80
CA ARG A 46 13.04 3.36 12.26
C ARG A 46 11.56 3.31 12.66
N GLY A 47 10.77 2.45 11.99
CA GLY A 47 9.34 2.26 12.23
C GLY A 47 8.44 3.24 11.47
N VAL A 48 8.99 4.01 10.53
CA VAL A 48 8.28 5.03 9.75
C VAL A 48 8.53 4.81 8.27
N PHE A 49 7.43 4.61 7.53
CA PHE A 49 7.44 4.60 6.08
C PHE A 49 7.17 6.00 5.52
N GLN A 50 7.77 6.31 4.37
CA GLN A 50 7.46 7.50 3.59
C GLN A 50 6.80 7.07 2.29
N LEU A 51 5.59 7.56 2.02
CA LEU A 51 4.79 7.18 0.86
C LEU A 51 4.55 8.39 -0.06
N ASP A 52 5.42 8.51 -1.07
CA ASP A 52 5.16 9.30 -2.27
C ASP A 52 4.36 8.48 -3.31
N GLU A 53 3.98 9.10 -4.43
CA GLU A 53 3.21 8.45 -5.50
C GLU A 53 3.90 7.20 -6.06
N ARG A 54 5.20 7.29 -6.35
CA ARG A 54 5.96 6.20 -6.97
C ARG A 54 6.11 5.00 -6.05
N ARG A 55 6.31 5.25 -4.76
CA ARG A 55 6.41 4.21 -3.72
C ARG A 55 5.10 3.47 -3.53
N ARG A 56 3.97 4.18 -3.58
CA ARG A 56 2.64 3.55 -3.54
C ARG A 56 2.41 2.64 -4.74
N ASP A 57 2.70 3.14 -5.94
CA ASP A 57 2.61 2.37 -7.20
C ASP A 57 3.48 1.11 -7.16
N GLY A 58 4.70 1.21 -6.61
CA GLY A 58 5.60 0.07 -6.40
C GLY A 58 4.98 -1.01 -5.53
N VAL A 59 4.34 -0.64 -4.40
CA VAL A 59 3.68 -1.59 -3.50
C VAL A 59 2.50 -2.29 -4.19
N LEU A 60 1.66 -1.52 -4.91
CA LEU A 60 0.53 -2.09 -5.63
C LEU A 60 0.98 -3.08 -6.69
N ALA A 61 2.00 -2.72 -7.48
CA ALA A 61 2.57 -3.60 -8.48
C ALA A 61 3.20 -4.87 -7.87
N LEU A 62 3.89 -4.76 -6.72
CA LEU A 62 4.43 -5.91 -6.00
C LEU A 62 3.32 -6.85 -5.49
N GLY A 63 2.24 -6.30 -4.96
CA GLY A 63 1.06 -7.08 -4.55
C GLY A 63 0.38 -7.77 -5.73
N ILE A 64 0.23 -7.07 -6.86
CA ILE A 64 -0.33 -7.65 -8.10
C ILE A 64 0.56 -8.78 -8.62
N PHE A 65 1.89 -8.61 -8.62
CA PHE A 65 2.82 -9.70 -8.94
C PHE A 65 2.59 -10.90 -8.04
N LEU A 66 2.51 -10.70 -6.72
CA LEU A 66 2.32 -11.79 -5.77
C LEU A 66 1.04 -12.57 -6.07
N VAL A 67 -0.07 -11.87 -6.29
CA VAL A 67 -1.37 -12.50 -6.57
C VAL A 67 -1.38 -13.17 -7.96
N GLU A 68 -1.00 -12.47 -9.02
CA GLU A 68 -1.06 -13.01 -10.39
C GLU A 68 -0.05 -14.14 -10.64
N SER A 69 1.09 -14.16 -9.92
CA SER A 69 2.11 -15.22 -10.04
C SER A 69 1.76 -16.52 -9.29
N ASN A 70 0.60 -16.56 -8.64
CA ASN A 70 0.19 -17.62 -7.72
C ASN A 70 1.14 -17.74 -6.50
N LEU A 71 1.38 -16.60 -5.84
CA LEU A 71 2.13 -16.46 -4.58
C LEU A 71 3.61 -16.83 -4.66
N GLN A 72 4.28 -16.57 -5.79
CA GLN A 72 5.72 -16.72 -5.86
C GLN A 72 6.44 -15.75 -4.91
N HIS A 73 7.52 -16.23 -4.27
CA HIS A 73 8.32 -15.45 -3.32
C HIS A 73 7.54 -14.90 -2.11
N LYS A 74 6.41 -15.52 -1.76
CA LYS A 74 5.55 -15.11 -0.63
C LYS A 74 6.31 -14.96 0.69
N ASP A 75 7.31 -15.80 0.94
CA ASP A 75 8.11 -15.80 2.18
C ASP A 75 8.93 -14.51 2.35
N ALA A 76 9.20 -13.78 1.26
CA ALA A 76 9.87 -12.48 1.30
C ALA A 76 8.88 -11.31 1.20
N ILE A 77 7.85 -11.45 0.36
CA ILE A 77 6.93 -10.34 0.03
C ILE A 77 5.88 -10.14 1.12
N VAL A 78 5.27 -11.21 1.64
CA VAL A 78 4.17 -11.11 2.61
C VAL A 78 4.63 -10.47 3.92
N PRO A 79 5.78 -10.85 4.53
CA PRO A 79 6.27 -10.17 5.72
C PRO A 79 6.48 -8.66 5.51
N TYR A 80 6.96 -8.27 4.33
CA TYR A 80 7.13 -6.87 3.97
C TYR A 80 5.77 -6.13 3.90
N LEU A 81 4.77 -6.69 3.22
CA LEU A 81 3.44 -6.07 3.10
C LEU A 81 2.73 -5.96 4.46
N LEU A 82 2.87 -6.98 5.32
CA LEU A 82 2.34 -6.94 6.69
C LEU A 82 3.07 -5.91 7.56
N GLY A 83 4.39 -5.77 7.41
CA GLY A 83 5.16 -4.71 8.07
C GLY A 83 4.69 -3.32 7.64
N LEU A 84 4.44 -3.12 6.34
CA LEU A 84 3.89 -1.88 5.82
C LEU A 84 2.48 -1.59 6.36
N LEU A 85 1.60 -2.61 6.40
CA LEU A 85 0.26 -2.50 6.98
C LEU A 85 0.32 -2.04 8.44
N ARG A 86 1.17 -2.65 9.27
CA ARG A 86 1.41 -2.21 10.67
C ARG A 86 2.00 -0.81 10.76
N GLY A 87 2.79 -0.40 9.77
CA GLY A 87 3.39 0.91 9.69
C GLY A 87 2.41 2.01 9.30
N LEU A 88 1.25 1.65 8.74
CA LEU A 88 0.28 2.62 8.22
C LEU A 88 -0.05 3.70 9.24
N PRO A 89 -0.49 3.44 10.50
CA PRO A 89 -0.85 4.49 11.45
C PRO A 89 0.21 5.58 11.71
N ARG A 90 1.49 5.31 11.40
CA ARG A 90 2.62 6.24 11.60
C ARG A 90 3.26 6.71 10.29
N VAL A 91 2.70 6.34 9.14
CA VAL A 91 3.27 6.63 7.83
C VAL A 91 3.27 8.13 7.53
N GLN A 92 4.34 8.58 6.88
CA GLN A 92 4.43 9.93 6.35
C GLN A 92 3.93 9.94 4.90
N TRP A 93 2.78 10.58 4.69
CA TRP A 93 2.22 10.80 3.36
C TRP A 93 2.91 11.99 2.70
N ILE A 94 3.61 11.73 1.60
CA ILE A 94 4.21 12.79 0.79
C ILE A 94 3.23 13.06 -0.36
N GLU A 95 2.50 14.16 -0.23
CA GLU A 95 1.61 14.64 -1.28
C GLU A 95 2.40 15.57 -2.20
N GLU A 96 2.59 15.16 -3.46
CA GLU A 96 2.91 16.12 -4.51
C GLU A 96 1.66 16.97 -4.73
N SER A 97 1.76 18.27 -4.49
CA SER A 97 0.68 19.25 -4.53
C SER A 97 -0.26 19.02 -5.72
N SER A 98 -1.39 18.35 -5.50
CA SER A 98 -2.44 18.26 -6.50
C SER A 98 -3.45 19.35 -6.20
N GLU A 99 -3.28 20.48 -6.87
CA GLU A 99 -4.37 21.41 -7.11
C GLU A 99 -5.62 20.60 -7.51
N ARG A 100 -6.67 20.73 -6.68
CA ARG A 100 -8.06 20.31 -6.95
C ARG A 100 -8.28 18.81 -7.10
N LYS A 101 -8.41 18.14 -5.96
CA LYS A 101 -9.30 16.98 -5.87
C LYS A 101 -10.75 17.46 -5.93
N GLY A 102 -11.48 17.06 -6.97
CA GLY A 102 -12.91 17.38 -7.12
C GLY A 102 -13.75 16.71 -6.02
N PRO A 103 -14.97 17.21 -5.77
CA PRO A 103 -15.89 16.59 -4.81
C PRO A 103 -16.09 15.11 -5.16
N GLY A 104 -15.94 14.23 -4.15
CA GLY A 104 -16.13 12.78 -4.30
C GLY A 104 -14.86 11.93 -4.50
N THR A 105 -13.65 12.51 -4.40
CA THR A 105 -12.41 11.72 -4.40
C THR A 105 -11.95 11.40 -2.98
N LEU A 106 -11.71 10.13 -2.69
CA LEU A 106 -11.23 9.69 -1.37
C LEU A 106 -9.80 10.20 -1.08
N PRO A 107 -9.42 10.37 0.19
CA PRO A 107 -8.03 10.61 0.59
C PRO A 107 -7.06 9.56 0.01
N ILE A 108 -5.81 9.96 -0.27
CA ILE A 108 -4.79 9.02 -0.78
C ILE A 108 -4.53 7.92 0.23
N ALA A 109 -4.52 8.27 1.52
CA ALA A 109 -4.34 7.32 2.61
C ALA A 109 -5.39 6.21 2.60
N GLU A 110 -6.66 6.58 2.44
CA GLU A 110 -7.77 5.63 2.39
C GLU A 110 -7.70 4.73 1.15
N ASN A 111 -7.51 5.31 -0.05
CA ASN A 111 -7.38 4.54 -1.28
C ASN A 111 -6.24 3.52 -1.21
N PHE A 112 -5.06 3.95 -0.74
CA PHE A 112 -3.90 3.05 -0.65
C PHE A 112 -4.13 1.93 0.36
N SER A 113 -4.68 2.25 1.53
CA SER A 113 -4.97 1.28 2.59
C SER A 113 -5.97 0.23 2.12
N PHE A 114 -7.03 0.67 1.44
CA PHE A 114 -8.03 -0.20 0.87
C PHE A 114 -7.42 -1.18 -0.14
N CYS A 115 -6.58 -0.68 -1.06
CA CYS A 115 -5.90 -1.52 -2.04
C CYS A 115 -4.93 -2.51 -1.38
N LEU A 116 -4.16 -2.08 -0.38
CA LEU A 116 -3.23 -2.96 0.34
C LEU A 116 -3.97 -4.09 1.09
N VAL A 117 -5.05 -3.75 1.80
CA VAL A 117 -5.88 -4.74 2.52
C VAL A 117 -6.57 -5.69 1.54
N THR A 118 -7.05 -5.19 0.40
CA THR A 118 -7.63 -6.03 -0.66
C THR A 118 -6.61 -7.05 -1.18
N LEU A 119 -5.39 -6.60 -1.50
CA LEU A 119 -4.32 -7.50 -1.94
C LEU A 119 -3.97 -8.56 -0.88
N LEU A 120 -3.87 -8.17 0.38
CA LEU A 120 -3.60 -9.12 1.47
C LEU A 120 -4.78 -10.09 1.68
N SER A 121 -6.02 -9.65 1.48
CA SER A 121 -7.20 -10.51 1.54
C SER A 121 -7.21 -11.56 0.43
N ASP A 122 -6.80 -11.20 -0.79
CA ASP A 122 -6.62 -12.14 -1.90
C ASP A 122 -5.53 -13.19 -1.59
N VAL A 123 -4.44 -12.78 -0.93
CA VAL A 123 -3.40 -13.71 -0.46
C VAL A 123 -3.95 -14.66 0.59
N ALA A 124 -4.68 -14.14 1.59
CA ALA A 124 -5.31 -14.94 2.64
C ALA A 124 -6.33 -15.94 2.10
N GLN A 125 -7.02 -15.60 1.01
CA GLN A 125 -7.96 -16.51 0.35
C GLN A 125 -7.25 -17.66 -0.36
N ARG A 126 -6.06 -17.40 -0.92
CA ARG A 126 -5.30 -18.38 -1.72
C ARG A 126 -4.37 -19.26 -0.88
N ASP A 127 -3.98 -18.81 0.31
CA ASP A 127 -3.09 -19.54 1.21
C ASP A 127 -3.60 -19.51 2.65
N GLU A 128 -4.16 -20.65 3.07
CA GLU A 128 -4.71 -20.80 4.42
C GLU A 128 -3.67 -20.66 5.52
N THR A 129 -2.38 -20.92 5.24
CA THR A 129 -1.30 -20.80 6.22
C THR A 129 -1.01 -19.35 6.59
N LEU A 130 -1.28 -18.42 5.66
CA LEU A 130 -1.08 -16.98 5.85
C LEU A 130 -2.35 -16.27 6.36
N ARG A 131 -3.52 -16.88 6.18
CA ARG A 131 -4.82 -16.29 6.51
C ARG A 131 -4.91 -15.78 7.94
N GLY A 132 -4.51 -16.60 8.92
CA GLY A 132 -4.54 -16.21 10.34
C GLY A 132 -3.70 -14.97 10.61
N GLN A 133 -2.45 -14.98 10.14
CA GLN A 133 -1.51 -13.88 10.31
C GLN A 133 -2.00 -12.57 9.66
N ILE A 134 -2.60 -12.66 8.46
CA ILE A 134 -3.11 -11.50 7.74
C ILE A 134 -4.30 -10.88 8.50
N LEU A 135 -5.28 -11.69 8.91
CA LEU A 135 -6.46 -11.21 9.62
C LEU A 135 -6.09 -10.62 10.99
N GLU A 136 -5.18 -11.27 11.72
CA GLU A 136 -4.65 -10.77 12.98
C GLU A 136 -3.98 -9.41 12.79
N THR A 137 -3.14 -9.25 11.76
CA THR A 137 -2.49 -7.97 11.46
C THR A 137 -3.51 -6.86 11.12
N ILE A 138 -4.58 -7.19 10.39
CA ILE A 138 -5.65 -6.23 10.08
C ILE A 138 -6.36 -5.79 11.36
N MET A 139 -6.68 -6.75 12.25
CA MET A 139 -7.31 -6.45 13.53
C MET A 139 -6.41 -5.62 14.45
N GLU A 140 -5.11 -5.93 14.53
CA GLU A 140 -4.11 -5.12 15.25
C GLU A 140 -4.14 -3.65 14.78
N VAL A 141 -4.14 -3.42 13.47
CA VAL A 141 -4.18 -2.06 12.92
C VAL A 141 -5.50 -1.36 13.20
N MET A 142 -6.64 -2.05 13.09
CA MET A 142 -7.95 -1.49 13.43
C MET A 142 -8.02 -1.05 14.90
N GLN A 143 -7.46 -1.82 15.82
CA GLN A 143 -7.39 -1.47 17.23
C GLN A 143 -6.56 -0.21 17.46
N VAL A 144 -5.37 -0.12 16.85
CA VAL A 144 -4.54 1.09 16.94
C VAL A 144 -5.28 2.32 16.39
N LEU A 145 -5.98 2.18 15.26
CA LEU A 145 -6.77 3.28 14.69
C LEU A 145 -7.95 3.66 15.59
N GLN A 146 -8.59 2.69 16.23
CA GLN A 146 -9.66 2.95 17.21
C GLN A 146 -9.13 3.76 18.41
N GLU A 147 -7.99 3.36 18.99
CA GLU A 147 -7.36 4.06 20.12
C GLU A 147 -7.00 5.51 19.76
N LEU A 148 -6.52 5.76 18.53
CA LEU A 148 -6.25 7.10 18.01
C LEU A 148 -7.53 7.96 17.92
N CYS A 149 -8.64 7.37 17.50
CA CYS A 149 -9.93 8.04 17.42
C CYS A 149 -10.51 8.34 18.82
N GLU A 150 -10.29 7.47 19.80
CA GLU A 150 -10.76 7.65 21.18
C GLU A 150 -9.93 8.70 21.94
N ASN A 151 -8.63 8.82 21.64
CA ASN A 151 -7.71 9.72 22.36
C ASN A 151 -6.95 10.72 21.46
N PRO A 152 -7.63 11.57 20.68
CA PRO A 152 -6.99 12.42 19.66
C PRO A 152 -6.02 13.46 20.23
N GLN A 153 -6.06 13.76 21.53
CA GLN A 153 -5.19 14.74 22.19
C GLN A 153 -3.90 14.16 22.79
N SER A 154 -3.79 12.83 22.89
CA SER A 154 -2.64 12.16 23.53
C SER A 154 -1.50 11.82 22.56
N HIS A 155 -1.75 11.97 21.26
CA HIS A 155 -0.81 11.55 20.20
C HIS A 155 -0.17 12.76 19.51
N ASP A 156 1.15 12.70 19.35
CA ASP A 156 1.99 13.76 18.78
C ASP A 156 1.57 14.14 17.36
N LYS A 157 1.81 15.39 16.95
CA LYS A 157 1.28 15.99 15.71
C LYS A 157 1.62 15.22 14.43
N GLY A 158 2.62 14.34 14.46
CA GLY A 158 3.02 13.47 13.36
C GLY A 158 2.11 12.24 13.14
N GLN A 159 1.37 11.77 14.15
CA GLN A 159 0.40 10.66 14.02
C GLN A 159 -0.99 11.12 13.59
N LEU A 160 -1.24 12.44 13.67
CA LEU A 160 -2.48 13.07 13.21
C LEU A 160 -2.65 13.09 11.68
N THR A 161 -1.67 12.62 10.90
CA THR A 161 -1.76 12.59 9.42
C THR A 161 -2.94 11.75 8.90
N TRP A 162 -3.33 10.70 9.63
CA TRP A 162 -4.54 9.93 9.36
C TRP A 162 -5.81 10.69 9.73
N LEU A 163 -5.82 11.33 10.89
CA LEU A 163 -6.97 12.07 11.41
C LEU A 163 -7.22 13.38 10.64
N SER A 164 -6.19 13.97 10.04
CA SER A 164 -6.34 15.11 9.13
C SER A 164 -7.07 14.74 7.83
N CYS A 165 -7.04 13.46 7.42
CA CYS A 165 -7.87 13.00 6.31
C CYS A 165 -9.35 12.87 6.71
N THR A 166 -9.65 12.49 7.96
CA THR A 166 -11.04 12.34 8.44
C THR A 166 -11.72 13.67 8.78
N HIS A 167 -10.97 14.70 9.19
CA HIS A 167 -11.53 16.03 9.46
C HIS A 167 -12.01 16.80 8.20
N THR A 168 -11.83 16.23 7.01
CA THR A 168 -12.37 16.83 5.77
C THR A 168 -13.81 16.37 5.48
N TYR A 169 -14.38 15.46 6.29
CA TYR A 169 -15.69 14.83 6.03
C TYR A 169 -16.71 14.94 7.17
N PHE A 170 -16.40 15.64 8.28
CA PHE A 170 -17.34 15.96 9.36
C PHE A 170 -17.41 17.46 9.61
#